data_AF-A0A1G2QJG0-F1
#
_entry.id   AF-A0A1G2QJG0-F1
#
_cell.length_a   1.000
_cell.length_b   1.000
_cell.length_c   1.000
_cell.angle_alpha   90.00
_cell.angle_beta   90.00
_cell.angle_gamma   90.00
#
_symmetry.space_group_name_H-M   'P 1'
#
loop_
_entity.id
_entity.type
_entity.pdbx_description
1 polymer ?
#
loop_
_entity_poly.entity_id
_entity_poly.type
_entity_poly.pdbx_seq_one_letter_code
_entity_poly.pdbx_strand_id
1 'polypeptide(L)'
;MTKNIIFSKVSSKLLLGTSLVAMAILVMGAPGIVRADTLYRQLEVGMSGTDVSSLQTFLAQDPTIYPQGLVTGYFGFLTKSAVSNWQSANGISAVGRIGPASLPVINAQMAGGVSTGGGDVNAPIISALSVNTSNSGANVSWNTSEPARGKVYYSNTPLTLSNETPKSVDISGASVMSDSALRYAQNVFVPSLQGNTTYYYSVYSTDGDGNLNLSWPRTFHTN
;
A
#
# COMPACT_ATOMS: atom_id res chain seq x y z
N MET A 1 36.58 -35.18 -51.64
CA MET A 1 36.30 -36.62 -51.74
C MET A 1 37.28 -37.30 -50.80
N THR A 2 36.93 -38.17 -49.84
CA THR A 2 35.73 -39.01 -49.67
C THR A 2 35.39 -39.24 -48.17
N LYS A 3 34.18 -39.70 -47.85
CA LYS A 3 33.63 -39.97 -46.50
C LYS A 3 34.19 -41.23 -45.82
N ASN A 4 33.99 -41.32 -44.49
CA ASN A 4 33.37 -42.43 -43.68
C ASN A 4 33.92 -42.36 -42.23
N ILE A 5 33.17 -42.10 -41.15
CA ILE A 5 32.03 -42.81 -40.51
C ILE A 5 32.38 -44.27 -40.08
N ILE A 6 32.37 -44.55 -38.76
CA ILE A 6 31.50 -45.54 -38.04
C ILE A 6 31.97 -45.75 -36.57
N PHE A 7 31.00 -46.04 -35.69
CA PHE A 7 31.10 -46.28 -34.24
C PHE A 7 31.68 -47.64 -33.85
N SER A 8 32.15 -47.78 -32.60
CA SER A 8 31.90 -49.01 -31.81
C SER A 8 31.49 -48.69 -30.36
N LYS A 9 30.71 -49.59 -29.76
CA LYS A 9 30.10 -49.52 -28.41
C LYS A 9 30.62 -50.73 -27.60
N VAL A 10 29.96 -51.07 -26.48
CA VAL A 10 30.15 -52.27 -25.62
C VAL A 10 31.24 -52.10 -24.54
N SER A 11 31.06 -52.39 -23.25
CA SER A 11 29.97 -52.21 -22.27
C SER A 11 30.39 -52.92 -20.97
N SER A 12 30.25 -52.22 -19.84
CA SER A 12 29.75 -52.71 -18.54
C SER A 12 30.23 -54.04 -17.93
N LYS A 13 30.69 -53.97 -16.66
CA LYS A 13 30.35 -54.99 -15.65
C LYS A 13 29.88 -54.32 -14.35
N LEU A 14 28.68 -54.71 -13.95
CA LEU A 14 27.97 -54.34 -12.72
C LEU A 14 28.23 -55.44 -11.67
N LEU A 15 28.35 -55.07 -10.39
CA LEU A 15 28.26 -56.01 -9.26
C LEU A 15 27.22 -55.47 -8.28
N LEU A 16 26.20 -56.29 -8.00
CA LEU A 16 25.10 -55.99 -7.09
C LEU A 16 25.37 -56.49 -5.67
N GLY A 17 24.86 -55.77 -4.67
CA GLY A 17 24.71 -56.21 -3.28
C GLY A 17 23.33 -55.82 -2.73
N THR A 18 22.78 -56.62 -1.81
CA THR A 18 21.36 -56.63 -1.38
C THR A 18 21.21 -56.34 0.14
N SER A 19 20.08 -55.85 0.68
CA SER A 19 18.75 -55.60 0.09
C SER A 19 17.92 -54.53 0.85
N LEU A 20 16.80 -54.14 0.22
CA LEU A 20 15.53 -53.67 0.81
C LEU A 20 15.52 -52.96 2.19
N VAL A 21 15.34 -51.63 2.14
CA VAL A 21 14.16 -51.00 2.77
C VAL A 21 13.45 -50.16 1.71
N ALA A 22 12.17 -50.42 1.48
CA ALA A 22 11.34 -49.56 0.64
C ALA A 22 10.70 -48.48 1.50
N MET A 23 10.96 -47.21 1.22
CA MET A 23 10.13 -46.11 1.71
C MET A 23 10.07 -45.01 0.66
N ALA A 24 9.04 -45.08 -0.18
CA ALA A 24 8.73 -44.03 -1.13
C ALA A 24 8.08 -42.86 -0.40
N ILE A 25 8.76 -41.71 -0.36
CA ILE A 25 8.08 -40.42 -0.53
C ILE A 25 8.85 -39.66 -1.61
N LEU A 26 8.28 -39.63 -2.81
CA LEU A 26 8.64 -38.65 -3.82
C LEU A 26 8.16 -37.29 -3.27
N VAL A 27 9.04 -36.55 -2.61
CA VAL A 27 8.79 -35.13 -2.30
C VAL A 27 8.96 -34.38 -3.62
N MET A 28 7.97 -34.55 -4.51
CA MET A 28 7.59 -33.52 -5.45
C MET A 28 7.02 -32.38 -4.60
N GLY A 29 7.93 -31.59 -4.02
CA GLY A 29 7.59 -30.29 -3.52
C GLY A 29 7.08 -29.49 -4.71
N ALA A 30 5.77 -29.48 -4.91
CA ALA A 30 5.15 -28.38 -5.62
C ALA A 30 5.70 -27.10 -4.96
N PRO A 31 6.06 -26.06 -5.74
CA PRO A 31 6.35 -24.77 -5.14
C PRO A 31 5.12 -24.43 -4.30
N GLY A 32 5.28 -24.45 -2.98
CA GLY A 32 4.25 -23.95 -2.10
C GLY A 32 3.95 -22.55 -2.60
N ILE A 33 2.68 -22.24 -2.86
CA ILE A 33 2.30 -20.87 -3.19
C ILE A 33 2.70 -20.07 -1.97
N VAL A 34 3.84 -19.39 -2.07
CA VAL A 34 4.34 -18.51 -1.03
C VAL A 34 3.31 -17.41 -0.97
N ARG A 35 2.41 -17.51 0.01
CA ARG A 35 1.36 -16.53 0.21
C ARG A 35 2.10 -15.24 0.54
N ALA A 36 2.09 -14.30 -0.41
CA ALA A 36 2.58 -12.96 -0.15
C ALA A 36 1.82 -12.42 1.07
N ASP A 37 2.56 -12.01 2.10
CA ASP A 37 1.97 -11.40 3.28
C ASP A 37 1.38 -10.05 2.86
N THR A 38 0.07 -10.08 2.59
CA THR A 38 -0.70 -8.89 2.28
C THR A 38 -0.91 -8.11 3.57
N LEU A 39 -0.51 -6.85 3.60
CA LEU A 39 -0.82 -5.94 4.69
C LEU A 39 -2.28 -5.52 4.59
N TYR A 40 -3.07 -5.87 5.62
CA TYR A 40 -4.52 -5.61 5.66
C TYR A 40 -4.89 -4.34 6.44
N ARG A 41 -3.96 -3.75 7.19
CA ARG A 41 -4.17 -2.54 8.01
C ARG A 41 -3.03 -1.55 7.83
N GLN A 42 -3.28 -0.28 8.14
CA GLN A 42 -2.24 0.73 8.19
C GLN A 42 -1.20 0.44 9.29
N LEU A 43 0.04 0.86 9.06
CA LEU A 43 1.18 0.66 9.97
C LEU A 43 1.92 1.98 10.19
N GLU A 44 2.10 2.37 11.45
CA GLU A 44 2.82 3.58 11.87
C GLU A 44 3.63 3.37 13.16
N VAL A 45 4.35 4.41 13.60
CA VAL A 45 5.26 4.34 14.76
C VAL A 45 4.53 3.90 16.04
N GLY A 46 5.15 2.95 16.74
CA GLY A 46 4.61 2.38 17.98
C GLY A 46 3.80 1.11 17.76
N MET A 47 3.32 0.85 16.54
CA MET A 47 2.64 -0.41 16.23
C MET A 47 3.60 -1.60 16.25
N SER A 48 3.08 -2.74 16.69
CA SER A 48 3.79 -4.04 16.62
C SER A 48 2.91 -5.08 15.94
N GLY A 49 3.50 -6.15 15.41
CA GLY A 49 2.75 -7.26 14.83
C GLY A 49 3.54 -8.07 13.80
N THR A 50 2.94 -9.18 13.35
CA THR A 50 3.49 -10.01 12.27
C THR A 50 3.57 -9.25 10.95
N ASP A 51 2.55 -8.43 10.66
CA ASP A 51 2.50 -7.50 9.54
C ASP A 51 3.60 -6.43 9.57
N VAL A 52 3.97 -5.92 10.75
CA VAL A 52 5.15 -5.05 10.91
C VAL A 52 6.44 -5.80 10.56
N SER A 53 6.59 -7.06 10.97
CA SER A 53 7.74 -7.87 10.54
C SER A 53 7.73 -8.19 9.04
N SER A 54 6.57 -8.43 8.42
CA SER A 54 6.47 -8.64 6.97
C SER A 54 6.85 -7.37 6.20
N LEU A 55 6.37 -6.20 6.64
CA LEU A 55 6.80 -4.89 6.14
C LEU A 55 8.32 -4.69 6.25
N GLN A 56 8.89 -4.94 7.44
CA GLN A 56 10.32 -4.78 7.66
C GLN A 56 11.15 -5.75 6.80
N THR A 57 10.68 -6.99 6.64
CA THR A 57 11.32 -8.01 5.79
C THR A 57 11.32 -7.59 4.33
N PHE A 58 10.22 -7.00 3.85
CA PHE A 58 10.14 -6.43 2.50
C PHE A 58 11.08 -5.24 2.32
N LEU A 59 11.03 -4.24 3.21
CA LEU A 59 11.89 -3.04 3.13
C LEU A 59 13.38 -3.38 3.23
N ALA A 60 13.74 -4.41 4.00
CA ALA A 60 15.12 -4.89 4.17
C ALA A 60 15.72 -5.53 2.90
N GLN A 61 14.93 -5.79 1.85
CA GLN A 61 15.43 -6.26 0.56
C GLN A 61 16.23 -5.19 -0.19
N ASP A 62 15.95 -3.91 0.09
CA ASP A 62 16.69 -2.78 -0.47
C ASP A 62 17.50 -2.05 0.62
N PRO A 63 18.83 -2.26 0.69
CA PRO A 63 19.68 -1.61 1.69
C PRO A 63 19.87 -0.11 1.44
N THR A 64 19.40 0.45 0.32
CA THR A 64 19.34 1.91 0.11
C THR A 64 18.12 2.54 0.80
N ILE A 65 17.03 1.78 0.91
CA ILE A 65 15.79 2.17 1.59
C ILE A 65 15.89 1.88 3.09
N TYR A 66 16.32 0.67 3.48
CA TYR A 66 16.39 0.23 4.88
C TYR A 66 17.77 -0.37 5.24
N PRO A 67 18.84 0.46 5.33
CA PRO A 67 20.22 -0.02 5.54
C PRO A 67 20.43 -0.89 6.79
N GLN A 68 19.57 -0.73 7.81
CA GLN A 68 19.70 -1.45 9.08
C GLN A 68 19.13 -2.87 9.00
N GLY A 69 18.24 -3.17 8.05
CA GLY A 69 17.67 -4.51 7.82
C GLY A 69 16.95 -5.14 9.02
N LEU A 70 16.56 -4.36 10.05
CA LEU A 70 16.07 -4.89 11.31
C LEU A 70 14.59 -5.32 11.23
N VAL A 71 14.36 -6.63 11.30
CA VAL A 71 13.02 -7.23 11.41
C VAL A 71 12.72 -7.50 12.89
N THR A 72 12.20 -6.50 13.60
CA THR A 72 11.89 -6.58 15.03
C THR A 72 10.42 -6.88 15.33
N GLY A 73 9.53 -6.73 14.33
CA GLY A 73 8.08 -6.72 14.54
C GLY A 73 7.57 -5.47 15.27
N TYR A 74 8.43 -4.47 15.53
CA TYR A 74 8.10 -3.17 16.14
C TYR A 74 8.41 -2.01 15.19
N PHE A 75 7.41 -1.19 14.89
CA PHE A 75 7.54 -0.06 13.98
C PHE A 75 8.17 1.12 14.72
N GLY A 76 9.50 1.16 14.73
CA GLY A 76 10.28 2.25 15.31
C GLY A 76 10.59 3.38 14.33
N PHE A 77 11.38 4.36 14.77
CA PHE A 77 11.85 5.46 13.92
C PHE A 77 12.65 5.00 12.69
N LEU A 78 13.38 3.89 12.78
CA LEU A 78 14.09 3.31 11.64
C LEU A 78 13.12 2.79 10.57
N THR A 79 12.06 2.08 10.97
CA THR A 79 11.00 1.62 10.06
C THR A 79 10.22 2.79 9.48
N LYS A 80 9.95 3.86 10.26
CA LYS A 80 9.40 5.12 9.74
C LYS A 80 10.26 5.72 8.64
N SER A 81 11.58 5.79 8.86
CA SER A 81 12.53 6.30 7.87
C SER A 81 12.55 5.44 6.61
N ALA A 82 12.59 4.12 6.74
CA ALA A 82 12.54 3.20 5.62
C ALA A 82 11.23 3.31 4.82
N VAL A 83 10.07 3.39 5.48
CA VAL A 83 8.79 3.63 4.80
C VAL A 83 8.76 4.99 4.09
N SER A 84 9.35 6.03 4.70
CA SER A 84 9.48 7.36 4.08
C SER A 84 10.34 7.32 2.81
N ASN A 85 11.48 6.63 2.86
CA ASN A 85 12.37 6.42 1.72
C ASN A 85 11.67 5.64 0.59
N TRP A 86 11.02 4.51 0.94
CA TRP A 86 10.26 3.69 0.00
C TRP A 86 9.10 4.48 -0.62
N GLN A 87 8.37 5.28 0.16
CA GLN A 87 7.32 6.16 -0.37
C GLN A 87 7.88 7.15 -1.40
N SER A 88 8.99 7.82 -1.07
CA SER A 88 9.66 8.74 -2.00
C SER A 88 10.13 8.06 -3.28
N ALA A 89 10.67 6.83 -3.19
CA ALA A 89 11.09 6.03 -4.35
C ALA A 89 9.91 5.60 -5.24
N ASN A 90 8.70 5.50 -4.69
CA ASN A 90 7.47 5.12 -5.40
C ASN A 90 6.57 6.33 -5.77
N GLY A 91 7.05 7.56 -5.64
CA GLY A 91 6.26 8.77 -5.94
C GLY A 91 5.11 9.06 -4.95
N ILE A 92 5.09 8.38 -3.80
CA ILE A 92 4.11 8.57 -2.73
C ILE A 92 4.64 9.63 -1.76
N SER A 93 3.73 10.40 -1.13
CA SER A 93 4.12 11.34 -0.07
C SER A 93 4.86 10.64 1.07
N ALA A 94 6.10 11.06 1.32
CA ALA A 94 7.07 10.44 2.23
C ALA A 94 6.76 10.69 3.72
N VAL A 95 5.59 10.26 4.18
CA VAL A 95 5.07 10.50 5.54
C VAL A 95 5.59 9.49 6.57
N GLY A 96 6.18 8.38 6.13
CA GLY A 96 6.78 7.37 6.99
C GLY A 96 5.79 6.43 7.69
N ARG A 97 4.58 6.28 7.14
CA ARG A 97 3.57 5.29 7.58
C ARG A 97 2.98 4.58 6.37
N ILE A 98 2.61 3.32 6.50
CA ILE A 98 1.84 2.60 5.48
C ILE A 98 0.37 3.02 5.61
N GLY A 99 -0.04 3.99 4.80
CA GLY A 99 -1.43 4.46 4.69
C GLY A 99 -2.17 3.90 3.47
N PRO A 100 -3.39 4.39 3.14
CA PRO A 100 -4.20 3.85 2.04
C PRO A 100 -3.53 4.03 0.66
N ALA A 101 -2.76 5.11 0.47
CA ALA A 101 -1.88 5.27 -0.70
C ALA A 101 -0.79 4.20 -0.83
N SER A 102 -0.29 3.70 0.30
CA SER A 102 0.89 2.83 0.35
C SER A 102 0.53 1.35 0.38
N LEU A 103 -0.57 0.98 1.03
CA LEU A 103 -1.07 -0.39 1.10
C LEU A 103 -1.16 -1.11 -0.25
N PRO A 104 -1.80 -0.55 -1.30
CA PRO A 104 -1.89 -1.26 -2.58
C PRO A 104 -0.53 -1.44 -3.26
N VAL A 105 0.26 -0.37 -3.32
CA VAL A 105 1.58 -0.38 -3.98
C VAL A 105 2.52 -1.37 -3.30
N ILE A 106 2.57 -1.36 -1.96
CA ILE A 106 3.45 -2.27 -1.21
C ILE A 106 2.94 -3.72 -1.30
N ASN A 107 1.63 -3.96 -1.26
CA ASN A 107 1.06 -5.30 -1.41
C ASN A 107 1.33 -5.89 -2.79
N ALA A 108 1.25 -5.09 -3.86
CA ALA A 108 1.61 -5.51 -5.21
C ALA A 108 3.11 -5.89 -5.33
N GLN A 109 3.98 -5.14 -4.64
CA GLN A 109 5.43 -5.42 -4.61
C GLN A 109 5.78 -6.66 -3.76
N MET A 110 5.16 -6.82 -2.59
CA MET A 110 5.30 -8.02 -1.75
C MET A 110 4.72 -9.28 -2.42
N ALA A 111 3.76 -9.12 -3.34
CA ALA A 111 3.25 -10.18 -4.20
C ALA A 111 4.20 -10.57 -5.35
N GLY A 112 5.45 -10.08 -5.36
CA GLY A 112 6.45 -10.43 -6.36
C GLY A 112 6.13 -9.90 -7.77
N GLY A 113 5.35 -8.81 -7.85
CA GLY A 113 4.90 -8.26 -9.13
C GLY A 113 3.90 -9.13 -9.88
N VAL A 114 3.30 -10.14 -9.23
CA VAL A 114 2.18 -10.89 -9.81
C VAL A 114 0.97 -9.98 -9.88
N SER A 115 0.72 -9.42 -11.07
CA SER A 115 -0.55 -8.82 -11.43
C SER A 115 -1.64 -9.90 -11.37
N THR A 116 -2.23 -10.09 -10.19
CA THR A 116 -3.50 -10.81 -10.07
C THR A 116 -4.52 -10.07 -10.93
N GLY A 117 -5.01 -10.71 -12.00
CA GLY A 117 -5.78 -10.07 -13.07
C GLY A 117 -7.19 -9.62 -12.65
N GLY A 118 -7.27 -8.63 -11.77
CA GLY A 118 -8.52 -8.09 -11.23
C GLY A 118 -8.38 -6.61 -10.86
N GLY A 119 -8.90 -5.75 -11.74
CA GLY A 119 -9.05 -4.30 -11.54
C GLY A 119 -7.75 -3.50 -11.56
N ASP A 120 -7.88 -2.17 -11.58
CA ASP A 120 -6.84 -1.33 -10.99
C ASP A 120 -6.79 -1.60 -9.48
N VAL A 121 -5.58 -1.56 -8.94
CA VAL A 121 -5.30 -1.69 -7.50
C VAL A 121 -4.70 -0.42 -6.93
N ASN A 122 -4.24 0.52 -7.77
CA ASN A 122 -3.59 1.74 -7.34
C ASN A 122 -4.61 2.71 -6.75
N ALA A 123 -4.20 3.46 -5.73
CA ALA A 123 -5.08 4.44 -5.08
C ALA A 123 -4.71 5.87 -5.54
N PRO A 124 -5.70 6.75 -5.79
CA PRO A 124 -5.48 8.06 -6.38
C PRO A 124 -4.56 8.94 -5.54
N ILE A 125 -3.38 9.29 -6.04
CA ILE A 125 -2.38 10.07 -5.29
C ILE A 125 -2.86 11.52 -5.12
N ILE A 126 -3.21 11.88 -3.89
CA ILE A 126 -3.69 13.23 -3.54
C ILE A 126 -2.52 14.23 -3.53
N SER A 127 -2.68 15.34 -4.24
CA SER A 127 -1.70 16.42 -4.36
C SER A 127 -2.37 17.81 -4.38
N ALA A 128 -1.58 18.89 -4.27
CA ALA A 128 -2.04 20.28 -4.33
C ALA A 128 -3.22 20.65 -3.39
N LEU A 129 -3.31 20.00 -2.22
CA LEU A 129 -4.40 20.22 -1.25
C LEU A 129 -4.38 21.64 -0.66
N SER A 130 -5.46 22.38 -0.90
CA SER A 130 -5.68 23.75 -0.45
C SER A 130 -7.09 23.95 0.12
N VAL A 131 -7.26 24.98 0.94
CA VAL A 131 -8.54 25.38 1.54
C VAL A 131 -8.68 26.89 1.46
N ASN A 132 -9.81 27.37 0.94
CA ASN A 132 -10.17 28.78 0.90
C ASN A 132 -11.40 29.00 1.80
N THR A 133 -11.27 29.82 2.84
CA THR A 133 -12.26 29.97 3.91
C THR A 133 -13.12 31.23 3.76
N SER A 134 -14.35 31.14 4.26
CA SER A 134 -15.21 32.28 4.58
C SER A 134 -15.64 32.20 6.05
N ASN A 135 -16.48 33.15 6.49
CA ASN A 135 -17.08 33.14 7.83
C ASN A 135 -18.08 31.98 8.05
N SER A 136 -18.57 31.33 6.98
CA SER A 136 -19.64 30.30 7.09
C SER A 136 -19.44 29.08 6.20
N GLY A 137 -18.26 28.93 5.59
CA GLY A 137 -17.94 27.78 4.75
C GLY A 137 -16.47 27.72 4.35
N ALA A 138 -16.08 26.63 3.71
CA ALA A 138 -14.73 26.45 3.19
C ALA A 138 -14.78 25.69 1.85
N ASN A 139 -14.05 26.19 0.85
CA ASN A 139 -13.89 25.50 -0.42
C ASN A 139 -12.54 24.75 -0.41
N VAL A 140 -12.61 23.42 -0.37
CA VAL A 140 -11.45 22.51 -0.30
C VAL A 140 -11.16 21.97 -1.68
N SER A 141 -9.93 22.15 -2.16
CA SER A 141 -9.54 21.82 -3.54
C SER A 141 -8.24 21.01 -3.55
N TRP A 142 -8.17 19.97 -4.37
CA TRP A 142 -6.98 19.12 -4.53
C TRP A 142 -7.00 18.39 -5.88
N ASN A 143 -5.85 17.84 -6.26
CA ASN A 143 -5.69 17.02 -7.47
C ASN A 143 -5.44 15.55 -7.10
N THR A 144 -5.75 14.64 -8.03
CA THR A 144 -5.47 13.21 -7.98
C THR A 144 -4.67 12.77 -9.21
N SER A 145 -3.82 11.74 -9.08
CA SER A 145 -3.05 11.17 -10.20
C SER A 145 -3.89 10.53 -11.30
N GLU A 146 -5.15 10.25 -11.00
CA GLU A 146 -6.12 9.52 -11.83
C GLU A 146 -7.54 10.06 -11.57
N PRO A 147 -8.54 9.73 -12.41
CA PRO A 147 -9.91 10.15 -12.21
C PRO A 147 -10.51 9.56 -10.92
N ALA A 148 -10.79 10.42 -9.95
CA ALA A 148 -11.34 10.03 -8.64
C ALA A 148 -12.60 10.82 -8.27
N ARG A 149 -13.30 10.37 -7.23
CA ARG A 149 -14.41 11.06 -6.56
C ARG A 149 -13.94 11.59 -5.22
N GLY A 150 -14.11 12.88 -5.00
CA GLY A 150 -13.68 13.57 -3.80
C GLY A 150 -14.77 13.66 -2.72
N LYS A 151 -14.36 13.49 -1.47
CA LYS A 151 -15.14 13.73 -0.27
C LYS A 151 -14.28 14.46 0.76
N VAL A 152 -14.87 15.37 1.52
CA VAL A 152 -14.25 16.02 2.68
C VAL A 152 -14.96 15.53 3.92
N TYR A 153 -14.21 15.03 4.91
CA TYR A 153 -14.67 14.88 6.29
C TYR A 153 -14.21 16.07 7.11
N TYR A 154 -15.05 16.54 8.04
CA TYR A 154 -14.75 17.71 8.87
C TYR A 154 -15.46 17.68 10.24
N SER A 155 -14.83 18.29 11.25
CA SER A 155 -15.37 18.41 12.60
C SER A 155 -14.72 19.60 13.34
N ASN A 156 -15.37 20.14 14.37
CA ASN A 156 -14.74 21.09 15.31
C ASN A 156 -13.91 20.38 16.41
N THR A 157 -13.91 19.05 16.42
CA THR A 157 -13.04 18.18 17.23
C THR A 157 -12.08 17.39 16.34
N PRO A 158 -10.95 16.87 16.87
CA PRO A 158 -10.04 16.03 16.10
C PRO A 158 -10.74 14.84 15.44
N LEU A 159 -10.50 14.64 14.15
CA LEU A 159 -11.01 13.48 13.41
C LEU A 159 -10.34 12.19 13.91
N THR A 160 -11.13 11.14 14.07
CA THR A 160 -10.68 9.78 14.38
C THR A 160 -10.85 8.91 13.14
N LEU A 161 -9.83 8.12 12.81
CA LEU A 161 -9.85 7.17 11.71
C LEU A 161 -9.88 5.75 12.29
N SER A 162 -10.64 4.85 11.66
CA SER A 162 -10.82 3.47 12.11
C SER A 162 -11.15 2.53 10.94
N ASN A 163 -11.04 1.21 11.17
CA ASN A 163 -11.44 0.16 10.23
C ASN A 163 -10.82 0.32 8.83
N GLU A 164 -9.53 0.66 8.81
CA GLU A 164 -8.85 1.14 7.61
C GLU A 164 -8.42 0.01 6.67
N THR A 165 -8.89 0.06 5.43
CA THR A 165 -8.61 -0.90 4.36
C THR A 165 -8.21 -0.17 3.08
N PRO A 166 -7.67 -0.86 2.05
CA PRO A 166 -7.36 -0.24 0.76
C PRO A 166 -8.54 0.37 -0.01
N LYS A 167 -9.79 0.10 0.39
CA LYS A 167 -11.02 0.58 -0.29
C LYS A 167 -12.00 1.36 0.60
N SER A 168 -11.79 1.37 1.91
CA SER A 168 -12.68 1.97 2.90
C SER A 168 -11.91 2.37 4.16
N VAL A 169 -12.23 3.55 4.70
CA VAL A 169 -11.76 4.04 6.00
C VAL A 169 -12.94 4.75 6.68
N ASP A 170 -13.24 4.36 7.91
CA ASP A 170 -14.24 5.05 8.73
C ASP A 170 -13.59 6.31 9.32
N ILE A 171 -14.24 7.46 9.13
CA ILE A 171 -13.78 8.76 9.61
C ILE A 171 -14.94 9.42 10.35
N SER A 172 -14.69 9.95 11.54
CA SER A 172 -15.70 10.68 12.32
C SER A 172 -16.00 12.08 11.76
N GLY A 173 -16.95 12.78 12.37
CA GLY A 173 -17.38 14.11 11.93
C GLY A 173 -18.44 14.08 10.83
N ALA A 174 -18.72 15.25 10.26
CA ALA A 174 -19.60 15.41 9.11
C ALA A 174 -18.83 15.18 7.80
N SER A 175 -19.54 14.94 6.69
CA SER A 175 -18.90 14.83 5.38
C SER A 175 -19.72 15.43 4.23
N VAL A 176 -19.02 15.92 3.20
CA VAL A 176 -19.59 16.44 1.95
C VAL A 176 -18.79 15.85 0.77
N MET A 177 -19.46 15.57 -0.35
CA MET A 177 -18.82 15.03 -1.58
C MET A 177 -18.85 16.07 -2.69
N SER A 178 -17.95 15.96 -3.68
CA SER A 178 -17.99 16.79 -4.89
C SER A 178 -19.23 16.44 -5.74
N ASP A 179 -19.28 15.23 -6.27
CA ASP A 179 -20.47 14.58 -6.85
C ASP A 179 -20.19 13.08 -7.15
N SER A 180 -20.85 12.51 -8.17
CA SER A 180 -20.63 11.12 -8.62
C SER A 180 -19.60 10.96 -9.75
N ALA A 181 -19.11 12.04 -10.37
CA ALA A 181 -18.25 11.98 -11.54
C ALA A 181 -16.76 11.96 -11.17
N LEU A 182 -16.03 11.05 -11.82
CA LEU A 182 -14.58 10.85 -11.66
C LEU A 182 -13.82 11.99 -12.35
N ARG A 183 -12.89 12.64 -11.63
CA ARG A 183 -12.07 13.76 -12.12
C ARG A 183 -10.66 13.75 -11.54
N TYR A 184 -9.71 14.36 -12.25
CA TYR A 184 -8.36 14.62 -11.75
C TYR A 184 -8.29 15.80 -10.77
N ALA A 185 -9.22 16.76 -10.87
CA ALA A 185 -9.30 17.91 -10.00
C ALA A 185 -10.60 17.84 -9.18
N GLN A 186 -10.47 17.95 -7.86
CA GLN A 186 -11.57 17.93 -6.90
C GLN A 186 -11.79 19.33 -6.33
N ASN A 187 -13.05 19.69 -6.18
CA ASN A 187 -13.47 20.93 -5.55
C ASN A 187 -14.73 20.68 -4.73
N VAL A 188 -14.63 20.77 -3.41
CA VAL A 188 -15.72 20.48 -2.47
C VAL A 188 -15.99 21.69 -1.60
N PHE A 189 -17.20 22.23 -1.66
CA PHE A 189 -17.65 23.28 -0.77
C PHE A 189 -18.25 22.67 0.51
N VAL A 190 -17.69 23.02 1.66
CA VAL A 190 -18.18 22.67 2.99
C VAL A 190 -19.04 23.83 3.51
N PRO A 191 -20.37 23.68 3.63
CA PRO A 191 -21.28 24.74 4.04
C PRO A 191 -21.48 24.78 5.57
N SER A 192 -22.22 25.80 6.02
CA SER A 192 -22.80 25.90 7.37
C SER A 192 -21.80 25.79 8.51
N LEU A 193 -20.61 26.35 8.32
CA LEU A 193 -19.59 26.46 9.35
C LEU A 193 -19.87 27.66 10.27
N GLN A 194 -19.31 27.63 11.47
CA GLN A 194 -19.28 28.75 12.40
C GLN A 194 -18.08 29.64 12.08
N GLY A 195 -18.21 30.96 12.21
CA GLY A 195 -17.10 31.92 12.05
C GLY A 195 -16.08 31.83 13.17
N ASN A 196 -14.86 32.34 12.94
CA ASN A 196 -13.75 32.35 13.91
C ASN A 196 -13.55 30.99 14.63
N THR A 197 -13.70 29.89 13.91
CA THR A 197 -13.75 28.53 14.44
C THR A 197 -12.74 27.64 13.72
N THR A 198 -11.93 26.91 14.48
CA THR A 198 -10.99 25.93 13.94
C THR A 198 -11.70 24.61 13.67
N TYR A 199 -11.59 24.13 12.44
CA TYR A 199 -12.10 22.83 12.01
C TYR A 199 -10.94 21.90 11.67
N TYR A 200 -11.05 20.65 12.08
CA TYR A 200 -10.25 19.53 11.59
C TYR A 200 -10.90 18.99 10.32
N TYR A 201 -10.12 18.66 9.30
CA TYR A 201 -10.60 18.11 8.04
C TYR A 201 -9.66 17.06 7.44
N SER A 202 -10.21 16.13 6.66
CA SER A 202 -9.47 15.17 5.83
C SER A 202 -10.15 15.08 4.48
N VAL A 203 -9.37 15.02 3.39
CA VAL A 203 -9.87 14.70 2.06
C VAL A 203 -9.76 13.20 1.81
N TYR A 204 -10.78 12.64 1.18
CA TYR A 204 -10.98 11.22 0.89
C TYR A 204 -11.23 11.13 -0.62
N SER A 205 -10.47 10.30 -1.33
CA SER A 205 -10.52 10.16 -2.79
C SER A 205 -10.59 8.70 -3.19
N THR A 206 -11.60 8.33 -3.99
CA THR A 206 -11.79 6.97 -4.49
C THR A 206 -11.86 6.98 -6.01
N ASP A 207 -11.14 6.09 -6.67
CA ASP A 207 -11.14 5.92 -8.13
C ASP A 207 -12.43 5.22 -8.64
N GLY A 208 -12.39 4.72 -9.88
CA GLY A 208 -13.48 3.93 -10.48
C GLY A 208 -13.59 2.49 -9.97
N ASP A 209 -12.49 1.87 -9.54
CA ASP A 209 -12.43 0.48 -9.07
C ASP A 209 -12.59 0.35 -7.53
N GLY A 210 -12.71 1.47 -6.82
CA GLY A 210 -12.93 1.55 -5.38
C GLY A 210 -11.66 1.68 -4.54
N ASN A 211 -10.48 1.87 -5.13
CA ASN A 211 -9.23 2.07 -4.40
C ASN A 211 -9.20 3.46 -3.75
N LEU A 212 -8.75 3.52 -2.50
CA LEU A 212 -8.92 4.67 -1.63
C LEU A 212 -7.58 5.32 -1.25
N ASN A 213 -7.52 6.65 -1.39
CA ASN A 213 -6.52 7.48 -0.73
C ASN A 213 -7.16 8.56 0.14
N LEU A 214 -6.48 8.99 1.20
CA LEU A 214 -6.93 10.09 2.05
C LEU A 214 -5.77 10.95 2.55
N SER A 215 -6.02 12.23 2.80
CA SER A 215 -5.08 13.08 3.53
C SER A 215 -5.19 12.81 5.02
N TRP A 216 -4.07 12.92 5.74
CA TRP A 216 -4.13 13.07 7.19
C TRP A 216 -5.09 14.20 7.61
N PRO A 217 -5.71 14.11 8.81
CA PRO A 217 -6.37 15.25 9.43
C PRO A 217 -5.43 16.45 9.49
N ARG A 218 -5.94 17.56 8.96
CA ARG A 218 -5.33 18.90 8.99
C ARG A 218 -6.34 19.85 9.61
N THR A 219 -5.94 21.09 9.87
CA THR A 219 -6.87 22.13 10.32
C THR A 219 -7.00 23.27 9.32
N PHE A 220 -8.14 23.93 9.34
CA PHE A 220 -8.34 25.28 8.82
C PHE A 220 -9.12 26.11 9.85
N HIS A 221 -9.14 27.42 9.68
CA HIS A 221 -9.86 28.34 10.56
C HIS A 221 -10.77 29.23 9.70
N THR A 222 -12.04 29.33 10.06
CA THR A 222 -12.99 30.24 9.40
C THR A 222 -12.70 31.69 9.76
N ASN A 223 -13.13 32.61 8.90
CA ASN A 223 -12.90 34.05 9.08
C ASN A 223 -13.80 34.64 10.19
#